data_AF-A0A1G1XRU3-F1
#
_entry.id   AF-A0A1G1XRU3-F1
#
_cell.length_a   1.000
_cell.length_b   1.000
_cell.length_c   1.000
_cell.angle_alpha   90.00
_cell.angle_beta   90.00
_cell.angle_gamma   90.00
#
_symmetry.space_group_name_H-M   'P 1'
#
loop_
_entity.id
_entity.type
_entity.pdbx_description
1 polymer ?
#
loop_
_entity_poly.entity_id
_entity_poly.type
_entity_poly.pdbx_seq_one_letter_code
_entity_poly.pdbx_strand_id
1 'polypeptide(L)'
;MEEFRCILTNQEALELMNRAKTIFSYHAIDEYTGIKRIRQKNFTEIIEQDYPTEVTGKIARIGMKIELAGIKIPTYLELKITDQQFSRWEIEFEGEAPEQYKNRESIRGWQILIDQNK
;
A
#
# COMPACT_ATOMS: atom_id res chain seq x y z
N MET A 1 3.71 -14.04 7.45
CA MET A 1 2.28 -13.67 7.39
C MET A 1 1.94 -13.47 5.93
N GLU A 2 0.82 -14.02 5.48
CA GLU A 2 0.29 -13.65 4.18
C GLU A 2 -0.32 -12.26 4.30
N GLU A 3 0.12 -11.34 3.45
CA GLU A 3 -0.42 -9.98 3.34
C GLU A 3 -1.40 -9.98 2.17
N PHE A 4 -2.62 -9.48 2.37
CA PHE A 4 -3.56 -9.25 1.30
C PHE A 4 -3.60 -7.76 0.96
N ARG A 5 -3.54 -7.44 -0.33
CA ARG A 5 -3.59 -6.06 -0.79
C ARG A 5 -4.36 -5.96 -2.09
N CYS A 6 -5.27 -5.00 -2.21
CA CYS A 6 -6.00 -4.79 -3.46
C CYS A 6 -6.11 -3.31 -3.82
N ILE A 7 -6.28 -3.03 -5.11
CA ILE A 7 -6.52 -1.69 -5.64
C ILE A 7 -7.94 -1.29 -5.29
N LEU A 8 -8.14 -0.06 -4.84
CA LEU A 8 -9.46 0.54 -4.63
C LEU A 8 -9.80 1.52 -5.73
N THR A 9 -11.08 1.62 -6.05
CA THR A 9 -11.62 2.79 -6.75
C THR A 9 -11.59 4.01 -5.83
N ASN A 10 -11.65 5.20 -6.43
CA ASN A 10 -11.74 6.44 -5.64
C ASN A 10 -12.98 6.45 -4.72
N GLN A 11 -14.10 5.89 -5.18
CA GLN A 11 -15.32 5.80 -4.38
C GLN A 11 -15.12 4.88 -3.16
N GLU A 12 -14.56 3.68 -3.36
CA GLU A 12 -14.28 2.75 -2.25
C GLU A 12 -13.33 3.38 -1.22
N ALA A 13 -12.28 4.06 -1.68
CA ALA A 13 -11.34 4.75 -0.79
C ALA A 13 -12.04 5.85 0.04
N LEU A 14 -12.90 6.67 -0.60
CA LEU A 14 -13.67 7.71 0.08
C LEU A 14 -14.67 7.13 1.08
N GLU A 15 -15.38 6.06 0.73
CA GLU A 15 -16.30 5.38 1.62
C GLU A 15 -15.58 4.79 2.84
N LEU A 16 -14.39 4.23 2.65
CA LEU A 16 -13.54 3.75 3.74
C LEU A 16 -13.07 4.89 4.63
N MET A 17 -12.60 6.01 4.06
CA MET A 17 -12.18 7.18 4.84
C MET A 17 -13.31 7.74 5.72
N ASN A 18 -14.56 7.73 5.23
CA ASN A 18 -15.71 8.22 5.98
C ASN A 18 -16.16 7.29 7.11
N ARG A 19 -15.84 5.99 7.03
CA ARG A 19 -16.32 4.97 7.96
C ARG A 19 -15.25 4.47 8.94
N ALA A 20 -13.99 4.58 8.55
CA ALA A 20 -12.89 4.05 9.33
C ALA A 20 -12.46 5.02 10.43
N LYS A 21 -12.04 4.46 11.56
CA LYS A 21 -11.33 5.23 12.58
C LYS A 21 -9.85 5.23 12.24
N THR A 22 -9.27 6.41 12.10
CA THR A 22 -7.82 6.55 11.88
C THR A 22 -7.08 6.31 13.19
N ILE A 23 -6.09 5.42 13.18
CA ILE A 23 -5.19 5.20 14.32
C ILE A 23 -3.99 6.16 14.20
N PHE A 24 -3.29 6.11 13.07
CA PHE A 24 -2.20 7.02 12.75
C PHE A 24 -2.01 7.13 11.24
N SER A 25 -1.39 8.23 10.81
CA SER A 25 -0.98 8.46 9.41
C SER A 25 0.54 8.38 9.29
N TYR A 26 1.03 8.00 8.12
CA TYR A 26 2.45 7.93 7.82
C TYR A 26 2.75 8.33 6.39
N HIS A 27 4.01 8.72 6.19
CA HIS A 27 4.57 9.00 4.88
C HIS A 27 5.82 8.16 4.69
N ALA A 28 5.95 7.54 3.53
CA ALA A 28 7.14 6.79 3.18
C ALA A 28 7.46 6.97 1.70
N ILE A 29 8.74 6.91 1.37
CA ILE A 29 9.21 6.75 -0.02
C ILE A 29 9.92 5.41 -0.08
N ASP A 30 9.45 4.54 -0.97
CA ASP A 30 10.14 3.29 -1.31
C ASP A 30 10.88 3.47 -2.62
N GLU A 31 12.16 3.12 -2.64
CA GLU A 31 12.93 2.89 -3.86
C GLU A 31 13.16 1.39 -4.02
N TYR A 32 12.72 0.85 -5.15
CA TYR A 32 12.96 -0.52 -5.57
C TYR A 32 14.12 -0.53 -6.57
N THR A 33 15.15 -1.32 -6.28
CA THR A 33 16.37 -1.40 -7.10
C THR A 33 16.46 -2.70 -7.91
N GLY A 34 15.39 -3.50 -7.93
CA GLY A 34 15.38 -4.86 -8.47
C GLY A 34 15.92 -5.93 -7.51
N ILE A 35 16.79 -5.55 -6.56
CA ILE A 35 17.36 -6.48 -5.57
C ILE A 35 17.06 -6.09 -4.12
N LYS A 36 16.83 -4.80 -3.88
CA LYS A 36 16.55 -4.24 -2.55
C LYS A 36 15.33 -3.33 -2.61
N ARG A 37 14.73 -3.15 -1.44
CA ARG A 37 13.83 -2.04 -1.14
C ARG A 37 14.53 -1.12 -0.14
N ILE A 38 14.66 0.14 -0.50
CA ILE A 38 15.14 1.21 0.38
C ILE A 38 13.93 2.06 0.75
N ARG A 39 13.58 2.11 2.04
CA ARG A 39 12.45 2.89 2.54
C ARG A 39 12.94 4.07 3.35
N GLN A 40 12.53 5.28 2.94
CA GLN A 40 12.64 6.48 3.75
C GLN A 40 11.33 6.71 4.50
N LYS A 41 11.36 6.67 5.84
CA LYS A 41 10.22 7.03 6.71
C LYS A 41 10.44 8.38 7.35
N ASN A 42 9.36 9.15 7.52
CA ASN A 42 9.36 10.42 8.25
C ASN A 42 10.49 11.39 7.82
N PHE A 43 10.88 11.33 6.55
CA PHE A 43 11.96 12.09 5.92
C PHE A 43 13.39 11.86 6.46
N THR A 44 13.60 11.07 7.50
CA THR A 44 14.92 10.96 8.17
C THR A 44 15.40 9.52 8.37
N GLU A 45 14.49 8.56 8.53
CA GLU A 45 14.85 7.18 8.80
C GLU A 45 14.98 6.40 7.49
N ILE A 46 16.16 5.83 7.22
CA ILE A 46 16.42 4.97 6.06
C ILE A 46 16.49 3.51 6.52
N ILE A 47 15.65 2.68 5.90
CA ILE A 47 15.61 1.24 6.15
C ILE A 47 15.91 0.52 4.84
N GLU A 48 17.00 -0.24 4.81
CA GLU A 48 17.32 -1.11 3.68
C GLU A 48 16.91 -2.56 3.97
N GLN A 49 16.32 -3.21 2.98
CA GLN A 49 15.95 -4.61 3.06
C GLN A 49 16.21 -5.30 1.72
N ASP A 50 16.83 -6.47 1.76
CA ASP A 50 16.92 -7.35 0.61
C ASP A 50 15.51 -7.78 0.21
N TYR A 51 15.13 -7.42 -1.02
CA TYR A 51 13.77 -7.56 -1.52
C TYR A 51 13.83 -7.68 -3.05
N PRO A 52 14.19 -8.86 -3.58
CA PRO A 52 14.28 -9.08 -5.02
C PRO A 52 12.92 -8.86 -5.68
N THR A 53 12.89 -8.02 -6.70
CA THR A 53 11.68 -7.68 -7.47
C THR A 53 12.04 -7.55 -8.94
N GLU A 54 11.07 -7.75 -9.83
CA GLU A 54 11.28 -7.59 -11.27
C GLU A 54 11.25 -6.13 -11.75
N VAL A 55 11.17 -5.17 -10.81
CA VAL A 55 10.97 -3.74 -11.12
C VAL A 55 12.03 -2.86 -10.48
N THR A 56 12.24 -1.71 -11.09
CA THR A 56 12.93 -0.57 -10.49
C THR A 56 12.01 0.66 -10.48
N GLY A 57 12.23 1.56 -9.53
CA GLY A 57 11.50 2.82 -9.47
C GLY A 57 11.15 3.27 -8.06
N LYS A 58 10.49 4.42 -7.97
CA LYS A 58 10.12 5.05 -6.69
C LYS A 58 8.62 5.10 -6.49
N ILE A 59 8.20 4.84 -5.25
CA ILE A 59 6.82 4.96 -4.80
C ILE A 59 6.78 5.87 -3.58
N ALA A 60 6.13 7.02 -3.69
CA ALA A 60 5.69 7.77 -2.53
C ALA A 60 4.38 7.17 -2.00
N ARG A 61 4.27 7.07 -0.68
CA ARG A 61 3.11 6.53 0.03
C ARG A 61 2.61 7.56 1.02
N ILE A 62 1.31 7.84 0.94
CA ILE A 62 0.54 8.59 1.94
C ILE A 62 -0.44 7.57 2.51
N GLY A 63 -0.15 7.08 3.72
CA GLY A 63 -0.84 5.93 4.29
C GLY A 63 -1.46 6.23 5.64
N MET A 64 -2.49 5.45 5.98
CA MET A 64 -3.19 5.52 7.25
C MET A 64 -3.40 4.11 7.76
N LYS A 65 -3.01 3.84 9.01
CA LYS A 65 -3.48 2.65 9.72
C LYS A 65 -4.89 2.94 10.23
N ILE A 66 -5.83 2.08 9.89
CA ILE A 66 -7.25 2.29 10.16
C ILE A 66 -7.87 1.11 10.93
N GLU A 67 -8.93 1.41 11.67
CA GLU A 67 -9.84 0.41 12.25
C GLU A 67 -11.17 0.45 11.49
N LEU A 68 -11.62 -0.73 11.06
CA LEU A 68 -12.91 -0.94 10.41
C LEU A 68 -13.77 -1.86 11.26
N ALA A 69 -15.05 -1.53 11.41
CA ALA A 69 -15.99 -2.35 12.16
C ALA A 69 -16.02 -3.79 11.60
N GLY A 70 -15.81 -4.78 12.48
CA GLY A 70 -15.78 -6.20 12.10
C GLY A 70 -14.43 -6.72 11.58
N ILE A 71 -13.43 -5.85 11.36
CA ILE A 71 -12.09 -6.25 10.92
C ILE A 71 -11.11 -6.05 12.08
N LYS A 72 -10.51 -7.15 12.56
CA LYS A 72 -9.62 -7.16 13.74
C LYS A 72 -8.13 -7.18 13.42
N ILE A 73 -7.79 -7.32 12.14
CA ILE A 73 -6.40 -7.37 11.68
C ILE A 73 -5.91 -5.96 11.31
N PRO A 74 -4.61 -5.68 11.44
CA PRO A 74 -4.04 -4.41 11.01
C PRO A 74 -4.40 -4.13 9.55
N THR A 75 -5.00 -2.97 9.31
CA THR A 75 -5.48 -2.54 8.00
C THR A 75 -4.88 -1.19 7.66
N TYR A 76 -4.38 -1.05 6.43
CA TYR A 76 -3.77 0.18 5.95
C TYR A 76 -4.45 0.63 4.67
N LEU A 77 -4.87 1.89 4.64
CA LEU A 77 -5.34 2.57 3.45
C LEU A 77 -4.21 3.46 2.94
N GLU A 78 -3.77 3.25 1.71
CA GLU A 78 -2.63 3.95 1.12
C GLU A 78 -3.00 4.60 -0.21
N LEU A 79 -2.70 5.88 -0.35
CA LEU A 79 -2.52 6.52 -1.65
C LEU A 79 -1.05 6.37 -2.05
N LYS A 80 -0.83 5.81 -3.23
CA LYS A 80 0.51 5.64 -3.80
C LYS A 80 0.68 6.49 -5.05
N ILE A 81 1.89 7.02 -5.21
CA ILE A 81 2.27 7.86 -6.34
C ILE A 81 3.65 7.40 -6.82
N THR A 82 3.79 7.11 -8.11
CA THR A 82 5.07 6.77 -8.73
C THR A 82 5.85 8.01 -9.15
N ASP A 83 7.11 7.83 -9.52
CA ASP A 83 7.94 8.86 -10.14
C ASP A 83 7.37 9.39 -11.47
N GLN A 84 6.60 8.58 -12.20
CA GLN A 84 5.87 9.01 -13.40
C GLN A 84 4.51 9.67 -13.11
N GLN A 85 4.23 10.04 -11.85
CA GLN A 85 2.96 10.66 -11.43
C GLN A 85 1.72 9.76 -11.62
N PHE A 86 1.90 8.45 -11.83
CA PHE A 86 0.79 7.51 -11.80
C PHE A 86 0.41 7.25 -10.33
N SER A 87 -0.89 7.31 -10.02
CA SER A 87 -1.36 7.20 -8.65
C SER A 87 -2.59 6.32 -8.52
N ARG A 88 -2.72 5.66 -7.37
CA ARG A 88 -3.91 4.88 -7.04
C ARG A 88 -4.05 4.64 -5.54
N TRP A 89 -5.27 4.32 -5.14
CA TRP A 89 -5.58 3.85 -3.80
C TRP A 89 -5.40 2.33 -3.69
N GLU A 90 -4.87 1.91 -2.56
CA GLU A 90 -4.75 0.50 -2.19
C GLU A 90 -5.19 0.32 -0.73
N ILE A 91 -5.78 -0.83 -0.42
CA ILE A 91 -5.97 -1.30 0.95
C ILE A 91 -5.10 -2.53 1.18
N GLU A 92 -4.44 -2.59 2.31
CA GLU A 92 -3.64 -3.72 2.78
C GLU A 92 -4.19 -4.25 4.11
N PHE A 93 -4.20 -5.57 4.25
CA PHE A 93 -4.47 -6.28 5.49
C PHE A 93 -3.26 -7.13 5.85
N GLU A 94 -2.74 -6.99 7.07
CA GLU A 94 -1.68 -7.87 7.62
C GLU A 94 -2.30 -9.20 8.06
N GLY A 95 -2.79 -9.99 7.09
CA GLY A 95 -3.42 -11.28 7.32
C GLY A 95 -4.35 -11.70 6.17
N GLU A 96 -5.22 -12.68 6.45
CA GLU A 96 -6.23 -13.14 5.50
C GLU A 96 -7.18 -12.02 5.10
N ALA A 97 -7.55 -11.97 3.82
CA ALA A 97 -8.52 -11.03 3.31
C ALA A 97 -9.87 -11.16 4.04
N PRO A 98 -10.48 -10.05 4.52
CA PRO A 98 -11.85 -10.08 5.00
C PRO A 98 -12.80 -10.56 3.89
N GLU A 99 -13.93 -11.16 4.26
CA GLU A 99 -14.88 -11.81 3.34
C GLU A 99 -15.24 -10.93 2.12
N GLN A 100 -15.50 -9.64 2.36
CA GLN A 100 -15.86 -8.66 1.32
C GLN A 100 -14.75 -8.40 0.28
N TYR A 101 -13.50 -8.82 0.55
CA TYR A 101 -12.36 -8.68 -0.34
C TYR A 101 -11.83 -10.02 -0.86
N LYS A 102 -12.34 -11.17 -0.40
CA LYS A 102 -11.81 -12.49 -0.77
C LYS A 102 -11.85 -12.80 -2.27
N ASN A 103 -12.79 -12.22 -2.99
CA ASN A 103 -12.92 -12.40 -4.45
C ASN A 103 -12.02 -11.45 -5.26
N ARG A 104 -11.26 -10.58 -4.61
CA ARG A 104 -10.34 -9.67 -5.31
C ARG A 104 -8.95 -10.31 -5.40
N GLU A 105 -8.28 -10.03 -6.50
CA GLU A 105 -6.88 -10.40 -6.67
C GLU A 105 -6.00 -9.63 -5.69
N SER A 106 -5.12 -10.36 -4.99
CA SER A 106 -4.09 -9.75 -4.15
C SER A 106 -2.92 -9.30 -5.01
N ILE A 107 -2.54 -8.03 -4.91
CA ILE A 107 -1.43 -7.42 -5.66
C ILE A 107 -0.20 -7.22 -4.79
N ARG A 108 0.97 -7.14 -5.42
CA ARG A 108 2.21 -6.74 -4.74
C ARG A 108 2.23 -5.24 -4.48
N GLY A 109 2.86 -4.83 -3.38
CA GLY A 109 3.01 -3.41 -3.05
C GLY A 109 3.79 -2.59 -4.09
N TRP A 110 4.62 -3.22 -4.92
CA TRP A 110 5.35 -2.58 -6.02
C TRP A 110 4.66 -2.71 -7.38
N GLN A 111 3.54 -3.42 -7.47
CA GLN A 111 2.83 -3.71 -8.73
C GLN A 111 2.45 -2.43 -9.50
N ILE A 112 2.22 -1.33 -8.78
CA ILE A 112 1.97 0.00 -9.36
C ILE A 112 3.08 0.46 -10.33
N LEU A 113 4.33 0.04 -10.10
CA LEU A 113 5.46 0.38 -10.96
C LEU A 113 5.44 -0.36 -12.30
N ILE A 114 4.78 -1.53 -12.36
CA ILE A 114 4.49 -2.21 -13.64
C ILE A 114 3.30 -1.56 -14.31
N ASP A 115 2.22 -1.35 -13.54
CA ASP A 115 0.93 -0.94 -14.08
C ASP A 115 0.95 0.48 -14.67
N GLN A 116 1.84 1.36 -14.20
CA GLN A 116 2.01 2.71 -14.77
C GLN A 116 2.44 2.70 -16.26
N ASN A 117 2.95 1.59 -16.78
CA ASN A 117 3.41 1.47 -18.17
C ASN A 117 2.39 0.74 -19.08
N LYS A 118 1.20 0.40 -18.56
CA LYS A 118 0.11 -0.23 -19.33
C LYS A 118 -0.84 0.82 -19.87
#